data_AF-A0A1Y4M1G7-F1
#
_entry.id   AF-A0A1Y4M1G7-F1
#
_cell.length_a   1.000
_cell.length_b   1.000
_cell.length_c   1.000
_cell.angle_alpha   90.00
_cell.angle_beta   90.00
_cell.angle_gamma   90.00
#
_symmetry.space_group_name_H-M   'P 1'
#
loop_
_entity.id
_entity.type
_entity.pdbx_description
1 polymer ?
#
loop_
_entity_poly.entity_id
_entity_poly.type
_entity_poly.pdbx_seq_one_letter_code
_entity_poly.pdbx_strand_id
1 'polypeptide(L)'
;MDIQEQRGAQVRRWFSMWLDKQDTGIEELFAPDAVYIESWGPEYHGSGKIKLWFDEWNTCNENRYDPYAQGDTPVFRREQALWF
;
A
#
# COMPACT_ATOMS: atom_id res chain seq x y z
N MET A 1 -14.88 10.37 -23.18
CA MET A 1 -13.80 10.64 -22.22
C MET A 1 -12.54 10.05 -22.83
N ASP A 2 -11.43 10.78 -22.83
CA ASP A 2 -10.18 10.34 -23.46
C ASP A 2 -9.57 9.15 -22.70
N ILE A 3 -8.97 8.19 -23.42
CA ILE A 3 -8.42 6.95 -22.83
C ILE A 3 -7.27 7.27 -21.84
N GLN A 4 -6.49 8.33 -22.10
CA GLN A 4 -5.42 8.74 -21.20
C GLN A 4 -5.97 9.38 -19.92
N GLU A 5 -7.06 10.14 -20.05
CA GLU A 5 -7.76 10.74 -18.91
C GLU A 5 -8.34 9.66 -17.98
N GLN A 6 -8.96 8.63 -18.55
CA GLN A 6 -9.49 7.49 -17.79
C GLN A 6 -8.39 6.72 -17.05
N ARG A 7 -7.25 6.45 -17.71
CA ARG A 7 -6.09 5.80 -17.07
C ARG A 7 -5.55 6.66 -15.93
N GLY A 8 -5.43 7.97 -16.15
CA GLY A 8 -4.98 8.91 -15.12
C GLY A 8 -5.89 8.92 -13.89
N ALA A 9 -7.21 8.87 -14.09
CA ALA A 9 -8.18 8.81 -13.00
C ALA A 9 -8.06 7.51 -12.19
N GLN A 10 -7.89 6.36 -12.85
CA GLN A 10 -7.68 5.07 -12.19
C GLN A 10 -6.40 5.06 -11.34
N VAL A 11 -5.30 5.59 -11.88
CA VAL A 11 -4.03 5.71 -11.13
C VAL A 11 -4.21 6.59 -9.89
N ARG A 12 -4.91 7.73 -10.01
CA ARG A 12 -5.20 8.59 -8.85
C ARG A 12 -6.06 7.88 -7.81
N ARG A 13 -7.10 7.16 -8.24
CA ARG A 13 -7.96 6.34 -7.35
C ARG A 13 -7.10 5.33 -6.57
N TRP A 14 -6.20 4.63 -7.26
CA TRP A 14 -5.28 3.68 -6.60
C TRP A 14 -4.42 4.34 -5.53
N PHE A 15 -3.77 5.45 -5.86
CA PHE A 15 -2.95 6.20 -4.89
C PHE A 15 -3.77 6.72 -3.71
N SER A 16 -4.99 7.21 -3.95
CA SER A 16 -5.90 7.62 -2.87
C SER A 16 -6.24 6.46 -1.94
N MET A 17 -6.54 5.26 -2.47
CA MET A 17 -6.78 4.08 -1.63
C MET A 17 -5.59 3.80 -0.68
N TRP A 18 -4.35 3.96 -1.14
CA TRP A 18 -3.15 3.78 -0.30
C TRP A 18 -3.02 4.81 0.81
N LEU A 19 -3.27 6.08 0.49
CA LEU A 19 -3.14 7.19 1.44
C LEU A 19 -4.23 7.11 2.51
N ASP A 20 -5.46 6.83 2.07
CA ASP A 20 -6.64 6.79 2.93
C ASP A 20 -6.82 5.42 3.62
N LYS A 21 -5.99 4.43 3.26
CA LYS A 21 -6.09 3.02 3.69
C LYS A 21 -7.48 2.44 3.51
N GLN A 22 -8.18 2.87 2.45
CA GLN A 22 -9.56 2.50 2.19
C GLN A 22 -9.66 1.87 0.80
N ASP A 23 -10.19 0.64 0.76
CA ASP A 23 -10.57 0.00 -0.50
C ASP A 23 -11.81 0.72 -1.05
N THR A 24 -11.66 1.39 -2.20
CA THR A 24 -12.78 2.02 -2.90
C THR A 24 -13.22 1.24 -4.13
N GLY A 25 -12.69 0.03 -4.37
CA GLY A 25 -13.03 -0.84 -5.50
C GLY A 25 -11.81 -1.42 -6.22
N ILE A 26 -10.98 -2.20 -5.52
CA ILE A 26 -9.80 -2.87 -6.11
C ILE A 26 -10.17 -3.83 -7.23
N GLU A 27 -11.23 -4.62 -7.07
CA GLU A 27 -11.64 -5.62 -8.08
C GLU A 27 -12.19 -4.99 -9.38
N GLU A 28 -12.64 -3.73 -9.31
CA GLU A 28 -13.05 -2.95 -10.49
C GLU A 28 -11.86 -2.25 -11.16
N LEU A 29 -10.81 -1.98 -10.38
CA LEU A 29 -9.62 -1.25 -10.80
C LEU A 29 -8.63 -2.15 -11.52
N PHE A 30 -8.48 -3.40 -11.06
CA PHE A 30 -7.56 -4.37 -11.62
C PHE A 30 -8.29 -5.42 -12.46
N ALA A 31 -7.66 -5.85 -13.56
CA ALA A 31 -8.15 -6.98 -14.32
C ALA A 31 -8.19 -8.26 -13.46
N PRO A 32 -9.12 -9.19 -13.70
CA PRO A 32 -9.21 -10.44 -12.93
C PRO A 32 -7.93 -11.27 -12.92
N ASP A 33 -7.11 -11.15 -13.97
CA ASP A 33 -5.83 -11.83 -14.18
C ASP A 33 -4.61 -10.91 -13.99
N ALA A 34 -4.80 -9.73 -13.39
CA ALA A 34 -3.72 -8.78 -13.17
C ALA A 34 -2.58 -9.38 -12.32
N VAL A 35 -1.34 -9.07 -12.68
CA VAL A 35 -0.15 -9.40 -11.90
C VAL A 35 0.33 -8.13 -11.22
N TYR A 36 0.53 -8.20 -9.90
CA TYR A 36 0.96 -7.08 -9.07
C TYR A 36 2.23 -7.43 -8.30
N ILE A 37 3.16 -6.47 -8.23
CA ILE A 37 4.42 -6.57 -7.49
C ILE A 37 4.64 -5.25 -6.76
N GLU A 38 4.86 -5.32 -5.45
CA GLU A 38 5.37 -4.19 -4.67
C GLU A 38 6.90 -4.27 -4.63
N SER A 39 7.59 -3.38 -5.35
CA SER A 39 9.06 -3.31 -5.36
C SER A 39 9.71 -4.66 -5.72
N TRP A 40 10.41 -5.29 -4.76
CA TRP A 40 11.07 -6.60 -4.88
C TRP A 40 10.33 -7.72 -4.14
N GLY A 41 9.06 -7.49 -3.79
CA GLY A 41 8.21 -8.45 -3.11
C GLY A 41 7.73 -9.61 -3.99
N PRO A 42 6.89 -10.50 -3.44
CA PRO A 42 6.30 -11.59 -4.19
C PRO A 42 5.30 -11.07 -5.23
N GLU A 43 5.02 -11.91 -6.23
CA GLU A 43 3.97 -11.64 -7.22
C GLU A 43 2.58 -12.03 -6.71
N TYR A 44 1.63 -11.13 -6.87
CA TYR A 44 0.22 -11.35 -6.59
C TYR A 44 -0.54 -11.50 -7.91
N HIS A 45 -1.07 -12.70 -8.13
CA HIS A 45 -1.77 -13.08 -9.36
C HIS A 45 -3.29 -13.04 -9.14
N GLY A 46 -3.94 -12.15 -9.89
CA GLY A 46 -5.38 -11.91 -9.89
C GLY A 46 -5.83 -10.85 -8.89
N SER A 47 -6.89 -10.11 -9.24
CA SER A 47 -7.39 -8.97 -8.45
C SER A 47 -7.72 -9.32 -6.99
N GLY A 48 -8.21 -10.53 -6.73
CA GLY A 48 -8.44 -11.01 -5.36
C GLY A 48 -7.17 -11.13 -4.52
N LYS A 49 -6.02 -11.52 -5.11
CA LYS A 49 -4.73 -11.54 -4.40
C LYS A 49 -4.17 -10.13 -4.19
N ILE A 50 -4.42 -9.21 -5.11
CA ILE A 50 -4.05 -7.80 -4.97
C ILE A 50 -4.85 -7.17 -3.81
N LYS A 51 -6.15 -7.49 -3.71
CA LYS A 51 -6.99 -7.08 -2.58
C LYS A 51 -6.45 -7.63 -1.26
N LEU A 52 -6.11 -8.93 -1.21
CA LEU A 52 -5.51 -9.54 -0.02
C LEU A 52 -4.22 -8.80 0.39
N TRP A 53 -3.32 -8.55 -0.56
CA TRP A 53 -2.11 -7.76 -0.30
C TRP A 53 -2.43 -6.38 0.28
N PHE A 54 -3.42 -5.67 -0.27
CA PHE A 54 -3.79 -4.35 0.19
C PHE A 54 -4.35 -4.37 1.62
N ASP A 55 -5.21 -5.36 1.93
CA ASP A 55 -5.77 -5.55 3.27
C ASP A 55 -4.66 -5.87 4.30
N GLU A 56 -3.69 -6.71 3.93
CA GLU A 56 -2.50 -7.02 4.74
C GLU A 56 -1.60 -5.78 4.92
N TRP A 57 -1.33 -5.05 3.85
CA TRP A 57 -0.48 -3.85 3.89
C TRP A 57 -1.03 -2.77 4.82
N ASN A 58 -2.37 -2.60 4.84
CA ASN A 58 -3.03 -1.64 5.71
C ASN A 58 -2.95 -1.99 7.20
N THR A 59 -2.78 -3.28 7.54
CA THR A 59 -2.66 -3.75 8.93
C THR A 59 -1.19 -3.85 9.38
N CYS A 60 -0.25 -4.16 8.48
CA CYS A 60 1.16 -4.36 8.84
C CYS A 60 1.87 -3.08 9.31
N ASN A 61 1.40 -1.90 8.89
CA ASN A 61 2.04 -0.61 9.16
C ASN A 61 1.57 0.09 10.46
N GLU A 62 0.86 -0.60 11.35
CA GLU A 62 0.34 0.01 12.60
C GLU A 62 1.44 0.33 13.63
N ASN A 63 2.62 -0.29 13.51
CA ASN A 63 3.77 -0.06 14.39
C ASN A 63 4.91 0.71 13.71
N ARG A 64 4.61 1.83 13.02
CA ARG A 64 5.67 2.74 12.55
C ARG A 64 6.44 3.27 13.75
N TYR A 65 7.67 2.78 13.90
CA TYR A 65 8.63 3.40 14.79
C TYR A 65 8.98 4.79 14.26
N ASP A 66 8.46 5.81 14.91
CA ASP A 66 8.84 7.19 14.63
C ASP A 66 9.71 7.71 15.79
N PRO A 67 11.05 7.80 15.61
CA PRO A 67 11.92 8.38 16.62
C PRO A 67 11.64 9.86 16.85
N TYR A 68 10.91 10.54 15.97
CA TYR A 68 10.56 11.97 16.08
C TYR A 68 9.15 12.20 16.62
N ALA A 69 8.44 11.16 17.09
CA ALA A 69 7.08 11.30 17.63
C ALA A 69 6.97 12.30 18.80
N GLN A 70 8.09 12.64 19.46
CA GLN A 70 8.16 13.55 20.61
C GLN A 70 8.77 14.92 20.27
N GLY A 71 9.03 15.21 18.98
CA GLY A 71 9.58 16.49 18.50
C GLY A 71 10.83 16.33 17.64
N ASP A 72 11.54 17.43 17.39
CA ASP A 72 12.67 17.48 16.45
C ASP A 72 13.91 16.70 16.91
N THR A 73 13.95 16.29 18.18
CA THR A 73 15.02 15.47 18.73
C THR A 73 14.62 13.99 18.67
N PRO A 74 15.39 13.13 17.98
CA PRO A 74 15.05 11.72 17.88
C PRO A 74 15.20 11.01 19.21
N VAL A 75 14.16 10.33 19.67
CA VAL A 75 14.14 9.46 20.86
C VAL A 75 14.17 8.02 20.40
N PHE A 76 15.33 7.37 20.56
CA PHE A 76 15.49 5.99 20.12
C PHE A 76 15.07 4.99 21.20
N ARG A 77 14.31 3.95 20.81
CA ARG A 77 14.01 2.81 21.70
C ARG A 77 15.31 2.07 22.05
N ARG A 78 15.45 1.64 23.31
CA ARG A 78 16.59 0.82 23.80
C ARG A 78 16.51 -0.65 23.36
N GLU A 79 15.60 -0.96 22.44
CA GLU A 79 15.34 -2.28 21.92
C GLU A 79 16.28 -2.52 20.73
N GLN A 80 16.89 -3.70 20.67
CA GLN A 80 17.65 -4.08 19.48
C GLN A 80 16.65 -4.15 18.32
N ALA A 81 16.89 -3.37 17.27
CA ALA A 81 16.07 -3.44 16.09
C ALA A 81 16.19 -4.86 15.52
N LEU A 82 15.11 -5.62 15.53
CA LEU A 82 15.00 -6.97 14.94
C LEU A 82 15.02 -6.84 13.42
N TRP A 83 16.17 -6.44 12.90
CA TRP A 83 16.53 -6.70 11.52
C TRP A 83 17.46 -7.91 11.59
N PHE A 84 17.05 -8.97 10.91
CA PHE A 84 17.54 -10.37 10.97
C PHE A 84 16.93 -11.23 12.08
#